data_AF-A0A943CH15-F1
#
_entry.id   AF-A0A943CH15-F1
#
_cell.length_a   1.000
_cell.length_b   1.000
_cell.length_c   1.000
_cell.angle_alpha   90.00
_cell.angle_beta   90.00
_cell.angle_gamma   90.00
#
_symmetry.space_group_name_H-M   'P 1'
#
loop_
_entity.id
_entity.type
_entity.pdbx_description
1 polymer ?
#
loop_
_entity_poly.entity_id
_entity_poly.type
_entity_poly.pdbx_seq_one_letter_code
_entity_poly.pdbx_strand_id
1 'polypeptide(L)'
;MFKEKMVTTAIPERVYALCKIVEKGPISLSELKDKMEPEFLGNGSVYFNDYKNAAQELELISVSDDQIQLAVDPKVIKNISNMRIYINSHLEKYNTGQFYKVTNAYYEKDAAIFKEDKNIANLGPLFTEMTGMPVDAVAMRAWRFWASFLGFGYLQDMFIIPNACVFLEDVILSADLEKKKMYTVSEFVNAISPMANIIIPDAVSKRFSYGVSNGLRALHDSGKIKLEHIMDQMDMWALYPLKSYSNDSTVTHITIL
;
A
#
# COMPACT_ATOMS: atom_id res chain seq x y z
N MET A 1 -0.12 0.80 14.16
CA MET A 1 -0.18 1.45 12.83
C MET A 1 -0.99 0.59 11.86
N PHE A 2 -0.62 -0.68 11.70
CA PHE A 2 -1.26 -1.64 10.82
C PHE A 2 -2.28 -2.53 11.55
N LYS A 3 -2.03 -2.88 12.81
CA LYS A 3 -2.99 -3.60 13.66
C LYS A 3 -3.77 -2.63 14.53
N GLU A 4 -3.07 -1.65 15.10
CA GLU A 4 -3.65 -0.62 15.96
C GLU A 4 -3.81 0.74 15.26
N LYS A 5 -4.12 1.79 16.04
CA LYS A 5 -4.23 3.18 15.59
C LYS A 5 -2.98 3.63 14.82
N MET A 6 -3.21 4.42 13.77
CA MET A 6 -2.15 5.04 12.98
C MET A 6 -1.49 6.19 13.73
N VAL A 7 -0.16 6.29 13.65
CA VAL A 7 0.66 7.28 14.36
C VAL A 7 1.67 7.93 13.39
N THR A 8 1.85 9.25 13.49
CA THR A 8 2.61 10.04 12.50
C THR A 8 4.12 9.81 12.56
N THR A 9 4.59 9.23 13.64
CA THR A 9 6.00 9.02 13.99
C THR A 9 6.55 7.73 13.41
N ALA A 10 5.68 6.76 13.09
CA ALA A 10 6.01 5.48 12.49
C ALA A 10 6.08 5.57 10.96
N ILE A 11 6.95 6.42 10.39
CA ILE A 11 7.07 6.56 8.93
C ILE A 11 7.89 5.41 8.29
N PRO A 12 7.66 5.08 7.01
CA PRO A 12 8.36 4.01 6.30
C PRO A 12 9.89 4.09 6.39
N GLU A 13 10.46 5.29 6.29
CA GLU A 13 11.90 5.51 6.31
C GLU A 13 12.52 5.15 7.67
N ARG A 14 11.81 5.41 8.77
CA ARG A 14 12.27 5.04 10.12
C ARG A 14 12.18 3.53 10.33
N VAL A 15 11.11 2.90 9.84
CA VAL A 15 10.96 1.44 9.86
C VAL A 15 12.08 0.78 9.05
N TYR A 16 12.38 1.29 7.85
CA TYR A 16 13.46 0.80 7.01
C TYR A 16 14.83 0.98 7.67
N ALA A 17 15.13 2.18 8.20
CA ALA A 17 16.39 2.46 8.88
C ALA A 17 16.61 1.53 10.08
N LEU A 18 15.56 1.29 10.88
CA LEU A 18 15.58 0.32 11.96
C LEU A 18 15.96 -1.06 11.44
N CYS A 19 15.30 -1.54 10.38
CA CYS A 19 15.59 -2.85 9.80
C CYS A 19 17.04 -2.96 9.28
N LYS A 20 17.61 -1.90 8.70
CA LYS A 20 19.01 -1.88 8.24
C LYS A 20 20.04 -1.92 9.36
N ILE A 21 19.71 -1.43 10.56
CA ILE A 21 20.58 -1.58 11.73
C ILE A 21 20.54 -3.03 12.20
N VAL A 22 19.34 -3.58 12.33
CA VAL A 22 19.09 -4.94 12.83
C VAL A 22 19.58 -6.02 11.85
N GLU A 23 19.69 -5.71 10.55
CA GLU A 23 20.30 -6.59 9.53
C GLU A 23 21.72 -7.04 9.89
N LYS A 24 22.47 -6.22 10.65
CA LYS A 24 23.86 -6.52 11.02
C LYS A 24 23.98 -7.59 12.10
N GLY A 25 22.87 -7.98 12.72
CA GLY A 25 22.78 -8.98 13.76
C GLY A 25 21.83 -8.57 14.88
N PRO A 26 21.47 -9.52 15.76
CA PRO A 26 20.69 -9.22 16.96
C PRO A 26 21.34 -8.11 17.79
N ILE A 27 20.51 -7.20 18.31
CA ILE A 27 20.94 -6.03 19.08
C ILE A 27 19.97 -5.81 20.25
N SER A 28 20.43 -5.23 21.35
CA SER A 28 19.52 -4.87 22.46
C SER A 28 18.58 -3.73 22.08
N LEU A 29 17.40 -3.68 22.69
CA LEU A 29 16.44 -2.57 22.47
C LEU A 29 17.05 -1.22 22.83
N SER A 30 17.82 -1.14 23.92
CA SER A 30 18.49 0.10 24.34
C SER A 30 19.50 0.57 23.30
N GLU A 31 20.38 -0.32 22.85
CA GLU A 31 21.42 0.05 21.88
C GLU A 31 20.81 0.45 20.53
N LEU A 32 19.74 -0.23 20.09
CA LEU A 32 19.03 0.16 18.88
C LEU A 32 18.36 1.53 19.04
N LYS A 33 17.73 1.80 20.18
CA LYS A 33 17.13 3.10 20.47
C LYS A 33 18.16 4.21 20.40
N ASP A 34 19.33 4.03 21.03
CA ASP A 34 20.40 5.03 21.05
C ASP A 34 20.97 5.30 19.64
N LYS A 35 21.00 4.28 18.77
CA LYS A 35 21.39 4.44 17.36
C LYS A 35 20.34 5.18 16.53
N MET A 36 19.07 4.94 16.79
CA MET A 36 17.95 5.55 16.06
C MET A 36 17.67 6.99 16.52
N GLU A 37 17.84 7.26 17.81
CA GLU A 37 17.56 8.55 18.46
C GLU A 37 18.74 8.99 19.36
N PRO A 38 19.90 9.36 18.78
CA PRO A 38 21.06 9.74 19.56
C PRO A 38 20.83 10.96 20.45
N GLU A 39 21.24 10.87 21.73
CA GLU A 39 21.02 11.92 22.74
C GLU A 39 21.59 13.29 22.33
N PHE A 40 22.71 13.32 21.60
CA PHE A 40 23.36 14.57 21.18
C PHE A 40 22.51 15.40 20.20
N LEU A 41 21.50 14.81 19.56
CA LEU A 41 20.55 15.53 18.73
C LEU A 41 19.49 16.27 19.56
N GLY A 42 19.53 16.16 20.90
CA GLY A 42 18.58 16.82 21.81
C GLY A 42 17.15 16.29 21.69
N ASN A 43 16.96 15.21 20.94
CA ASN A 43 15.67 14.61 20.65
C ASN A 43 15.35 13.60 21.76
N GLY A 44 14.83 14.07 22.89
CA GLY A 44 14.15 13.23 23.90
C GLY A 44 12.83 12.65 23.38
N SER A 45 12.82 12.22 22.12
CA SER A 45 11.64 11.75 21.41
C SER A 45 11.19 10.42 22.00
N VAL A 46 9.87 10.24 22.12
CA VAL A 46 9.26 8.99 22.63
C VAL A 46 8.86 8.09 21.45
N TYR A 47 9.39 8.35 20.26
CA TYR A 47 8.90 7.79 19.00
C TYR A 47 9.43 6.39 18.69
N PHE A 48 10.51 5.96 19.35
CA PHE A 48 11.13 4.66 19.13
C PHE A 48 10.13 3.51 19.15
N ASN A 49 9.23 3.51 20.13
CA ASN A 49 8.23 2.46 20.23
C ASN A 49 7.25 2.46 19.05
N ASP A 50 6.95 3.61 18.44
CA ASP A 50 5.97 3.70 17.36
C ASP A 50 6.46 2.99 16.09
N TYR A 51 7.67 3.32 15.60
CA TYR A 51 8.22 2.66 14.41
C TYR A 51 8.75 1.25 14.70
N LYS A 52 9.20 0.96 15.93
CA LYS A 52 9.49 -0.42 16.34
C LYS A 52 8.22 -1.28 16.30
N ASN A 53 7.13 -0.82 16.90
CA ASN A 53 5.87 -1.54 16.90
C ASN A 53 5.34 -1.71 15.47
N ALA A 54 5.44 -0.70 14.60
CA ALA A 54 5.06 -0.84 13.20
C ALA A 54 5.92 -1.89 12.46
N ALA A 55 7.24 -1.92 12.70
CA ALA A 55 8.12 -2.93 12.12
C ALA A 55 7.76 -4.36 12.59
N GLN A 56 7.40 -4.51 13.86
CA GLN A 56 6.97 -5.79 14.43
C GLN A 56 5.56 -6.18 13.96
N GLU A 57 4.63 -5.24 13.85
CA GLU A 57 3.30 -5.45 13.26
C GLU A 57 3.40 -5.99 11.84
N LEU A 58 4.34 -5.45 11.05
CA LEU A 58 4.66 -5.84 9.68
C LEU A 58 5.50 -7.13 9.56
N GLU A 59 5.84 -7.77 10.68
CA GLU A 59 6.65 -9.00 10.72
C GLU A 59 8.06 -8.83 10.11
N LEU A 60 8.59 -7.60 10.08
CA LEU A 60 9.95 -7.32 9.58
C LEU A 60 11.02 -7.68 10.62
N ILE A 61 10.66 -7.57 11.90
CA ILE A 61 11.52 -7.81 13.05
C ILE A 61 10.81 -8.73 14.04
N SER A 62 11.60 -9.39 14.88
CA SER A 62 11.12 -10.08 16.08
C SER A 62 11.83 -9.54 17.31
N VAL A 63 11.13 -9.56 18.45
CA VAL A 63 11.64 -9.12 19.75
C VAL A 63 11.50 -10.28 20.73
N SER A 64 12.60 -10.68 21.37
CA SER A 64 12.66 -11.73 22.39
C SER A 64 13.70 -11.35 23.44
N ASP A 65 13.39 -11.48 24.72
CA ASP A 65 14.34 -11.28 25.84
C ASP A 65 15.21 -10.01 25.69
N ASP A 66 14.57 -8.87 25.40
CA ASP A 66 15.21 -7.56 25.18
C ASP A 66 16.14 -7.46 23.95
N GLN A 67 16.23 -8.53 23.16
CA GLN A 67 16.90 -8.55 21.86
C GLN A 67 15.90 -8.34 20.73
N ILE A 68 16.34 -7.59 19.73
CA ILE A 68 15.64 -7.40 18.47
C ILE A 68 16.49 -7.93 17.33
N GLN A 69 15.87 -8.69 16.43
CA GLN A 69 16.50 -9.27 15.26
C GLN A 69 15.59 -9.20 14.04
N LEU A 70 16.17 -9.38 12.86
CA LEU A 70 15.43 -9.39 11.60
C LEU A 70 14.60 -10.68 11.55
N ALA A 71 13.31 -10.56 11.21
CA ALA A 71 12.40 -11.70 11.06
C ALA A 71 12.21 -12.13 9.60
N VAL A 72 12.83 -11.40 8.66
CA VAL A 72 12.75 -11.64 7.21
C VAL A 72 14.13 -11.94 6.63
N ASP A 73 14.18 -12.50 5.41
CA ASP A 73 15.43 -12.63 4.65
C ASP A 73 16.02 -11.23 4.41
N PRO A 74 17.33 -10.99 4.59
CA PRO A 74 17.98 -9.70 4.31
C PRO A 74 17.69 -9.14 2.89
N LYS A 75 17.37 -9.98 1.91
CA LYS A 75 16.93 -9.56 0.57
C LYS A 75 15.66 -8.72 0.60
N VAL A 76 14.76 -8.95 1.57
CA VAL A 76 13.54 -8.14 1.77
C VAL A 76 13.88 -6.70 2.10
N ILE A 77 14.97 -6.45 2.82
CA ILE A 77 15.40 -5.11 3.23
C ILE A 77 16.66 -4.64 2.48
N LYS A 78 16.98 -5.27 1.33
CA LYS A 78 18.13 -4.89 0.50
C LYS A 78 18.08 -3.42 0.11
N ASN A 79 16.89 -2.95 -0.26
CA ASN A 79 16.57 -1.55 -0.51
C ASN A 79 15.13 -1.28 -0.05
N ILE A 80 14.73 0.00 -0.01
CA ILE A 80 13.41 0.39 0.49
C ILE A 80 12.26 -0.13 -0.40
N SER A 81 12.49 -0.32 -1.70
CA SER A 81 11.51 -0.88 -2.63
C SER A 81 11.26 -2.36 -2.38
N ASN A 82 12.30 -3.14 -2.07
CA ASN A 82 12.15 -4.54 -1.68
C ASN A 82 11.28 -4.67 -0.42
N MET A 83 11.47 -3.75 0.55
CA MET A 83 10.66 -3.73 1.77
C MET A 83 9.20 -3.40 1.44
N ARG A 84 8.96 -2.45 0.53
CA ARG A 84 7.61 -2.10 0.05
C ARG A 84 6.90 -3.29 -0.60
N ILE A 85 7.58 -4.01 -1.51
CA ILE A 85 7.03 -5.20 -2.18
C ILE A 85 6.63 -6.26 -1.15
N TYR A 86 7.48 -6.52 -0.16
CA TYR A 86 7.16 -7.44 0.92
C TYR A 86 5.94 -6.99 1.72
N ILE A 87 5.86 -5.71 2.11
CA ILE A 87 4.72 -5.20 2.87
C ILE A 87 3.43 -5.33 2.04
N ASN A 88 3.44 -4.91 0.78
CA ASN A 88 2.29 -4.96 -0.11
C ASN A 88 1.76 -6.38 -0.31
N SER A 89 2.63 -7.39 -0.40
CA SER A 89 2.22 -8.80 -0.48
C SER A 89 1.64 -9.38 0.82
N HIS A 90 1.72 -8.64 1.94
CA HIS A 90 1.29 -9.09 3.26
C HIS A 90 0.16 -8.25 3.87
N LEU A 91 -0.28 -7.16 3.21
CA LEU A 91 -1.26 -6.22 3.79
C LEU A 91 -2.60 -6.86 4.14
N GLU A 92 -3.02 -7.89 3.42
CA GLU A 92 -4.25 -8.64 3.66
C GLU A 92 -4.28 -9.28 5.06
N LYS A 93 -3.12 -9.57 5.67
CA LYS A 93 -3.03 -10.04 7.07
C LYS A 93 -3.56 -9.02 8.08
N TYR A 94 -3.66 -7.75 7.69
CA TYR A 94 -4.04 -6.62 8.55
C TYR A 94 -5.40 -6.02 8.15
N ASN A 95 -6.27 -6.80 7.51
CA ASN A 95 -7.55 -6.32 6.96
C ASN A 95 -8.54 -5.73 7.99
N THR A 96 -8.36 -6.01 9.28
CA THR A 96 -9.15 -5.43 10.37
C THR A 96 -8.59 -4.11 10.89
N GLY A 97 -7.35 -3.79 10.55
CA GLY A 97 -6.61 -2.63 11.04
C GLY A 97 -7.05 -1.30 10.43
N GLN A 98 -6.76 -0.22 11.15
CA GLN A 98 -7.19 1.12 10.78
C GLN A 98 -6.61 1.56 9.42
N PHE A 99 -5.32 1.30 9.15
CA PHE A 99 -4.69 1.63 7.86
C PHE A 99 -5.39 0.95 6.69
N TYR A 100 -5.65 -0.36 6.81
CA TYR A 100 -6.27 -1.14 5.75
C TYR A 100 -7.68 -0.62 5.46
N LYS A 101 -8.52 -0.49 6.49
CA LYS A 101 -9.91 -0.04 6.34
C LYS A 101 -10.02 1.38 5.78
N VAL A 102 -9.16 2.29 6.22
CA VAL A 102 -9.11 3.66 5.66
C VAL A 102 -8.70 3.63 4.19
N THR A 103 -7.70 2.83 3.82
CA THR A 103 -7.26 2.71 2.42
C THR A 103 -8.35 2.11 1.54
N ASN A 104 -9.06 1.09 2.03
CA ASN A 104 -10.17 0.47 1.34
C ASN A 104 -11.33 1.45 1.12
N ALA A 105 -11.77 2.14 2.18
CA ALA A 105 -12.79 3.19 2.10
C ALA A 105 -12.37 4.34 1.17
N TYR A 106 -11.07 4.69 1.17
CA TYR A 106 -10.52 5.72 0.29
C TYR A 106 -10.66 5.34 -1.19
N TYR A 107 -10.44 4.07 -1.53
CA TYR A 107 -10.65 3.55 -2.89
C TYR A 107 -12.13 3.36 -3.24
N GLU A 108 -12.98 3.05 -2.25
CA GLU A 108 -14.43 2.97 -2.41
C GLU A 108 -15.06 4.32 -2.74
N LYS A 109 -14.52 5.43 -2.20
CA LYS A 109 -14.92 6.80 -2.60
C LYS A 109 -14.68 7.07 -4.08
N ASP A 110 -13.84 6.27 -4.74
CA ASP A 110 -13.61 6.34 -6.18
C ASP A 110 -13.24 7.79 -6.60
N ALA A 111 -13.68 8.27 -7.76
CA ALA A 111 -13.48 9.66 -8.16
C ALA A 111 -14.25 10.70 -7.31
N ALA A 112 -15.18 10.29 -6.44
CA ALA A 112 -15.91 11.23 -5.59
C ALA A 112 -14.99 11.89 -4.55
N ILE A 113 -13.84 11.28 -4.23
CA ILE A 113 -12.84 11.84 -3.30
C ILE A 113 -12.34 13.23 -3.72
N PHE A 114 -12.38 13.55 -5.02
CA PHE A 114 -11.97 14.87 -5.51
C PHE A 114 -12.92 16.01 -5.15
N LYS A 115 -14.14 15.69 -4.73
CA LYS A 115 -15.14 16.67 -4.26
C LYS A 115 -15.00 16.98 -2.77
N GLU A 116 -14.22 16.17 -2.05
CA GLU A 116 -13.97 16.33 -0.62
C GLU A 116 -12.84 17.34 -0.36
N ASP A 117 -12.58 17.60 0.93
CA ASP A 117 -11.50 18.47 1.39
C ASP A 117 -10.13 18.00 0.85
N LYS A 118 -9.31 18.95 0.39
CA LYS A 118 -7.97 18.70 -0.15
C LYS A 118 -6.93 18.43 0.94
N ASN A 119 -7.22 18.73 2.19
CA ASN A 119 -6.40 18.32 3.31
C ASN A 119 -6.93 17.00 3.88
N ILE A 120 -6.18 15.92 3.68
CA ILE A 120 -6.55 14.59 4.15
C ILE A 120 -6.83 14.55 5.67
N ALA A 121 -6.21 15.44 6.45
CA ALA A 121 -6.41 15.54 7.89
C ALA A 121 -7.87 15.89 8.26
N ASN A 122 -8.56 16.63 7.39
CA ASN A 122 -9.95 17.04 7.60
C ASN A 122 -10.96 15.95 7.24
N LEU A 123 -10.52 14.87 6.58
CA LEU A 123 -11.38 13.75 6.18
C LEU A 123 -11.58 12.70 7.29
N GLY A 124 -11.02 12.91 8.49
CA GLY A 124 -11.18 12.00 9.63
C GLY A 124 -12.64 11.64 9.95
N PRO A 125 -13.58 12.60 10.05
CA PRO A 125 -15.00 12.30 10.27
C PRO A 125 -15.62 11.43 9.17
N LEU A 126 -15.31 11.72 7.89
CA LEU A 126 -15.78 10.93 6.74
C LEU A 126 -15.31 9.48 6.85
N PHE A 127 -14.02 9.25 7.11
CA PHE A 127 -13.50 7.89 7.25
C PHE A 127 -13.91 7.21 8.55
N THR A 128 -14.26 7.98 9.58
CA THR A 128 -14.87 7.42 10.79
C THR A 128 -16.23 6.79 10.48
N GLU A 129 -17.07 7.49 9.70
CA GLU A 129 -18.36 6.99 9.26
C GLU A 129 -18.21 5.76 8.35
N MET A 130 -17.37 5.84 7.32
CA MET A 130 -17.20 4.75 6.35
C MET A 130 -16.61 3.48 6.96
N THR A 131 -15.67 3.60 7.90
CA THR A 131 -14.97 2.44 8.47
C THR A 131 -15.62 1.90 9.75
N GLY A 132 -16.54 2.66 10.36
CA GLY A 132 -17.09 2.37 11.68
C GLY A 132 -16.05 2.42 12.81
N MET A 133 -14.89 3.04 12.57
CA MET A 133 -13.79 3.14 13.54
C MET A 133 -13.41 4.60 13.77
N PRO A 134 -13.00 5.01 14.99
CA PRO A 134 -12.54 6.38 15.22
C PRO A 134 -11.31 6.71 14.36
N VAL A 135 -11.40 7.69 13.47
CA VAL A 135 -10.30 8.17 12.62
C VAL A 135 -10.15 9.68 12.82
N ASP A 136 -9.04 10.09 13.43
CA ASP A 136 -8.74 11.50 13.70
C ASP A 136 -7.74 12.11 12.70
N ALA A 137 -7.53 13.42 12.79
CA ALA A 137 -6.61 14.15 11.93
C ALA A 137 -5.15 13.67 12.06
N VAL A 138 -4.73 13.12 13.20
CA VAL A 138 -3.38 12.56 13.38
C VAL A 138 -3.27 11.24 12.61
N ALA A 139 -4.28 10.38 12.72
CA ALA A 139 -4.35 9.12 12.00
C ALA A 139 -4.35 9.34 10.47
N MET A 140 -5.10 10.31 9.95
CA MET A 140 -5.08 10.63 8.51
C MET A 140 -3.74 11.20 8.04
N ARG A 141 -3.07 12.01 8.87
CA ARG A 141 -1.71 12.49 8.60
C ARG A 141 -0.69 11.36 8.60
N ALA A 142 -0.85 10.37 9.47
CA ALA A 142 -0.03 9.17 9.49
C ALA A 142 -0.27 8.30 8.26
N TRP A 143 -1.55 8.09 7.92
CA TRP A 143 -2.00 7.32 6.76
C TRP A 143 -1.33 7.78 5.48
N ARG A 144 -1.28 9.10 5.19
CA ARG A 144 -0.75 9.61 3.92
C ARG A 144 0.71 9.24 3.65
N PHE A 145 1.56 9.10 4.68
CA PHE A 145 2.95 8.69 4.50
C PHE A 145 3.03 7.25 3.98
N TRP A 146 2.27 6.35 4.61
CA TRP A 146 2.20 4.95 4.20
C TRP A 146 1.44 4.77 2.90
N ALA A 147 0.35 5.50 2.69
CA ALA A 147 -0.42 5.45 1.45
C ALA A 147 0.44 5.81 0.23
N SER A 148 1.23 6.90 0.35
CA SER A 148 2.16 7.29 -0.70
C SER A 148 3.30 6.28 -0.87
N PHE A 149 3.88 5.79 0.24
CA PHE A 149 5.00 4.85 0.18
C PHE A 149 4.59 3.52 -0.46
N LEU A 150 3.46 2.95 -0.05
CA LEU A 150 2.94 1.67 -0.51
C LEU A 150 2.34 1.73 -1.92
N GLY A 151 2.21 2.93 -2.49
CA GLY A 151 1.82 3.08 -3.90
C GLY A 151 0.32 3.16 -4.14
N PHE A 152 -0.45 3.60 -3.14
CA PHE A 152 -1.90 3.80 -3.25
C PHE A 152 -2.28 5.14 -3.90
N GLY A 153 -1.32 6.02 -4.14
CA GLY A 153 -1.53 7.26 -4.86
C GLY A 153 -0.35 8.21 -4.72
N TYR A 154 -0.45 9.36 -5.39
CA TYR A 154 0.58 10.40 -5.35
C TYR A 154 0.21 11.46 -4.33
N LEU A 155 1.12 11.74 -3.40
CA LEU A 155 0.96 12.86 -2.47
C LEU A 155 1.18 14.18 -3.22
N GLN A 156 0.13 14.99 -3.30
CA GLN A 156 0.18 16.37 -3.75
C GLN A 156 -0.23 17.27 -2.57
N ASP A 157 0.74 17.98 -2.01
CA ASP A 157 0.60 18.74 -0.76
C ASP A 157 0.09 17.87 0.41
N MET A 158 -1.18 18.02 0.78
CA MET A 158 -1.84 17.26 1.85
C MET A 158 -2.94 16.33 1.32
N PHE A 159 -3.02 16.14 0.00
CA PHE A 159 -3.99 15.27 -0.67
C PHE A 159 -3.28 14.09 -1.32
N ILE A 160 -3.92 12.91 -1.32
CA ILE A 160 -3.47 11.78 -2.14
C ILE A 160 -4.28 11.81 -3.44
N ILE A 161 -3.65 11.71 -4.60
CA ILE A 161 -4.35 11.47 -5.86
C ILE A 161 -4.38 9.96 -6.09
N PRO A 162 -5.56 9.31 -6.12
CA PRO A 162 -5.64 7.86 -6.28
C PRO A 162 -5.01 7.38 -7.59
N ASN A 163 -3.99 6.55 -7.45
CA ASN A 163 -3.34 5.84 -8.55
C ASN A 163 -2.58 4.64 -7.95
N ALA A 164 -3.03 3.43 -8.29
CA ALA A 164 -2.49 2.19 -7.73
C ALA A 164 -1.27 1.63 -8.49
N CYS A 165 -0.63 2.39 -9.39
CA CYS A 165 0.40 1.86 -10.30
C CYS A 165 1.51 1.10 -9.56
N VAL A 166 2.07 1.72 -8.52
CA VAL A 166 3.19 1.15 -7.75
C VAL A 166 2.72 -0.07 -6.94
N PHE A 167 1.55 0.03 -6.30
CA PHE A 167 0.98 -1.09 -5.55
C PHE A 167 0.70 -2.31 -6.46
N LEU A 168 0.08 -2.08 -7.61
CA LEU A 168 -0.21 -3.13 -8.58
C LEU A 168 1.07 -3.74 -9.16
N GLU A 169 2.11 -2.94 -9.43
CA GLU A 169 3.42 -3.47 -9.86
C GLU A 169 3.99 -4.44 -8.81
N ASP A 170 3.99 -4.03 -7.54
CA ASP A 170 4.51 -4.85 -6.44
C ASP A 170 3.71 -6.14 -6.27
N VAL A 171 2.38 -6.08 -6.39
CA VAL A 171 1.51 -7.27 -6.30
C VAL A 171 1.70 -8.19 -7.51
N ILE A 172 1.81 -7.67 -8.73
CA ILE A 172 2.08 -8.47 -9.93
C ILE A 172 3.42 -9.21 -9.80
N LEU A 173 4.45 -8.54 -9.28
CA LEU A 173 5.75 -9.15 -9.02
C LEU A 173 5.69 -10.28 -7.98
N SER A 174 4.71 -10.21 -7.07
CA SER A 174 4.52 -11.19 -5.99
C SER A 174 3.53 -12.30 -6.35
N ALA A 175 2.79 -12.17 -7.45
CA ALA A 175 1.72 -13.10 -7.85
C ALA A 175 2.19 -14.25 -8.74
N ASP A 176 3.51 -14.42 -8.93
CA ASP A 176 4.15 -15.46 -9.76
C ASP A 176 3.57 -15.56 -11.19
N LEU A 177 3.09 -14.44 -11.75
CA LEU A 177 2.55 -14.38 -13.09
C LEU A 177 3.67 -14.52 -14.14
N GLU A 178 3.53 -15.49 -15.04
CA GLU A 178 4.42 -15.67 -16.17
C GLU A 178 4.43 -14.45 -17.10
N LYS A 179 5.63 -13.97 -17.44
CA LYS A 179 5.82 -12.92 -18.44
C LYS A 179 5.46 -13.41 -19.84
N LYS A 180 4.99 -12.50 -20.68
CA LYS A 180 4.55 -12.71 -22.07
C LYS A 180 3.37 -13.67 -22.23
N LYS A 181 2.77 -14.10 -21.12
CA LYS A 181 1.51 -14.84 -21.11
C LYS A 181 0.35 -13.86 -21.06
N MET A 182 -0.63 -14.12 -21.90
CA MET A 182 -1.90 -13.40 -21.91
C MET A 182 -2.85 -14.09 -20.93
N TYR A 183 -3.39 -13.33 -19.99
CA TYR A 183 -4.40 -13.79 -19.03
C TYR A 183 -5.73 -13.15 -19.39
N THR A 184 -6.84 -13.89 -19.21
CA THR A 184 -8.14 -13.22 -19.11
C THR A 184 -8.12 -12.26 -17.92
N VAL A 185 -8.93 -11.21 -17.99
CA VAL A 185 -8.97 -10.22 -16.91
C VAL A 185 -9.40 -10.85 -15.58
N SER A 186 -10.31 -11.84 -15.57
CA SER A 186 -10.64 -12.56 -14.36
C SER A 186 -9.50 -13.47 -13.86
N GLU A 187 -8.75 -14.15 -14.73
CA GLU A 187 -7.55 -14.91 -14.29
C GLU A 187 -6.51 -13.99 -13.65
N PHE A 188 -6.25 -12.84 -14.27
CA PHE A 188 -5.34 -11.84 -13.74
C PHE A 188 -5.80 -11.36 -12.35
N VAL A 189 -7.06 -10.94 -12.22
CA VAL A 189 -7.59 -10.46 -10.93
C VAL A 189 -7.52 -11.57 -9.88
N ASN A 190 -7.95 -12.79 -10.20
CA ASN A 190 -7.89 -13.91 -9.27
C ASN A 190 -6.46 -14.20 -8.79
N ALA A 191 -5.45 -14.04 -9.65
CA ALA A 191 -4.06 -14.24 -9.28
C ALA A 191 -3.53 -13.18 -8.31
N ILE A 192 -3.98 -11.93 -8.44
CA ILE A 192 -3.53 -10.82 -7.57
C ILE A 192 -4.42 -10.62 -6.32
N SER A 193 -5.67 -11.12 -6.34
CA SER A 193 -6.65 -10.98 -5.25
C SER A 193 -6.12 -11.37 -3.86
N PRO A 194 -5.29 -12.42 -3.68
CA PRO A 194 -4.72 -12.74 -2.37
C PRO A 194 -3.89 -11.63 -1.71
N MET A 195 -3.55 -10.57 -2.46
CA MET A 195 -2.79 -9.41 -1.99
C MET A 195 -3.47 -8.07 -2.30
N ALA A 196 -4.55 -8.05 -3.09
CA ALA A 196 -5.09 -6.83 -3.69
C ALA A 196 -6.50 -6.45 -3.23
N ASN A 197 -7.14 -7.20 -2.32
CA ASN A 197 -8.50 -6.90 -1.87
C ASN A 197 -8.60 -5.55 -1.16
N ILE A 198 -7.49 -5.03 -0.62
CA ILE A 198 -7.44 -3.68 -0.05
C ILE A 198 -7.92 -2.60 -1.03
N ILE A 199 -7.74 -2.78 -2.34
CA ILE A 199 -8.19 -1.84 -3.38
C ILE A 199 -9.14 -2.44 -4.42
N ILE A 200 -9.30 -3.77 -4.44
CA ILE A 200 -10.27 -4.52 -5.26
C ILE A 200 -11.07 -5.48 -4.35
N PRO A 201 -11.89 -4.96 -3.41
CA PRO A 201 -12.60 -5.81 -2.46
C PRO A 201 -13.78 -6.58 -3.09
N ASP A 202 -14.35 -6.04 -4.18
CA ASP A 202 -15.50 -6.64 -4.87
C ASP A 202 -15.19 -6.90 -6.36
N ALA A 203 -14.75 -8.13 -6.64
CA ALA A 203 -14.54 -8.64 -7.98
C ALA A 203 -15.86 -8.95 -8.74
N VAL A 204 -16.99 -9.06 -8.04
CA VAL A 204 -18.28 -9.46 -8.63
C VAL A 204 -18.81 -8.35 -9.54
N SER A 205 -18.60 -7.10 -9.14
CA SER A 205 -18.99 -5.94 -9.96
C SER A 205 -18.33 -5.91 -11.34
N LYS A 206 -17.19 -6.59 -11.51
CA LYS A 206 -16.30 -6.53 -12.69
C LYS A 206 -15.97 -5.08 -13.10
N ARG A 207 -15.80 -4.19 -12.12
CA ARG A 207 -15.48 -2.78 -12.32
C ARG A 207 -14.29 -2.38 -11.47
N PHE A 208 -13.28 -1.81 -12.11
CA PHE A 208 -12.16 -1.21 -11.42
C PHE A 208 -12.48 0.22 -10.99
N SER A 209 -12.13 0.56 -9.75
CA SER A 209 -12.21 1.94 -9.26
C SER A 209 -11.28 2.87 -10.05
N TYR A 210 -11.46 4.19 -9.89
CA TYR A 210 -10.64 5.23 -10.49
C TYR A 210 -9.15 5.02 -10.21
N GLY A 211 -8.80 4.77 -8.93
CA GLY A 211 -7.41 4.57 -8.52
C GLY A 211 -6.77 3.33 -9.16
N VAL A 212 -7.50 2.21 -9.20
CA VAL A 212 -7.05 0.95 -9.83
C VAL A 212 -6.94 1.13 -11.34
N SER A 213 -7.94 1.75 -11.97
CA SER A 213 -7.98 1.98 -13.41
C SER A 213 -6.81 2.88 -13.87
N ASN A 214 -6.48 3.91 -13.09
CA ASN A 214 -5.30 4.74 -13.35
C ASN A 214 -4.00 3.99 -13.15
N GLY A 215 -3.95 3.10 -12.15
CA GLY A 215 -2.78 2.24 -11.93
C GLY A 215 -2.54 1.31 -13.10
N LEU A 216 -3.58 0.61 -13.58
CA LEU A 216 -3.51 -0.27 -14.74
C LEU A 216 -3.10 0.47 -16.02
N ARG A 217 -3.65 1.68 -16.25
CA ARG A 217 -3.25 2.52 -17.39
C ARG A 217 -1.80 2.96 -17.29
N ALA A 218 -1.33 3.38 -16.12
CA ALA A 218 0.06 3.78 -15.93
C ALA A 218 1.03 2.59 -16.13
N LEU A 219 0.65 1.38 -15.71
CA LEU A 219 1.40 0.15 -15.99
C LEU A 219 1.41 -0.19 -17.49
N HIS A 220 0.30 0.07 -18.18
CA HIS A 220 0.22 -0.08 -19.63
C HIS A 220 1.15 0.89 -20.36
N ASP A 221 1.03 2.19 -20.05
CA ASP A 221 1.79 3.27 -20.69
C ASP A 221 3.29 3.13 -20.43
N SER A 222 3.69 2.58 -19.28
CA SER A 222 5.09 2.31 -18.94
C SER A 222 5.63 0.99 -19.51
N GLY A 223 4.81 0.24 -20.25
CA GLY A 223 5.22 -1.01 -20.89
C GLY A 223 5.48 -2.16 -19.91
N LYS A 224 4.85 -2.14 -18.73
CA LYS A 224 4.93 -3.21 -17.73
C LYS A 224 3.85 -4.27 -17.95
N ILE A 225 2.69 -3.84 -18.43
CA ILE A 225 1.61 -4.71 -18.86
C ILE A 225 1.06 -4.24 -20.20
N LYS A 226 0.27 -5.08 -20.86
CA LYS A 226 -0.56 -4.71 -22.00
C LYS A 226 -2.02 -4.96 -21.62
N LEU A 227 -2.85 -3.92 -21.65
CA LEU A 227 -4.31 -4.04 -21.52
C LEU A 227 -4.89 -4.28 -22.90
N GLU A 228 -5.76 -5.27 -23.04
CA GLU A 228 -6.28 -5.70 -24.33
C GLU A 228 -7.81 -5.84 -24.31
N HIS A 229 -8.43 -5.30 -25.36
CA HIS A 229 -9.84 -5.49 -25.67
C HIS A 229 -9.95 -6.38 -26.90
N ILE A 230 -10.32 -7.64 -26.69
CA ILE A 230 -10.57 -8.60 -27.77
C ILE A 230 -12.08 -8.67 -27.99
N MET A 231 -12.50 -8.43 -29.23
CA MET A 231 -13.91 -8.50 -29.62
C MET A 231 -14.50 -9.90 -29.32
N ASP A 232 -15.80 -9.94 -29.03
CA ASP A 232 -16.57 -11.17 -28.77
C ASP A 232 -16.19 -11.97 -27.50
N GLN A 233 -15.33 -11.42 -26.64
CA GLN A 233 -15.03 -12.01 -25.34
C GLN A 233 -16.13 -11.70 -24.31
N MET A 234 -16.56 -12.73 -23.59
CA MET A 234 -17.58 -12.60 -22.55
C MET A 234 -17.00 -12.14 -21.21
N ASP A 235 -15.72 -12.45 -20.93
CA ASP A 235 -15.05 -11.98 -19.73
C ASP A 235 -14.50 -10.58 -19.94
N MET A 236 -15.26 -9.59 -19.47
CA MET A 236 -14.94 -8.18 -19.61
C MET A 236 -15.09 -7.48 -18.27
N TRP A 237 -14.13 -6.61 -17.96
CA TRP A 237 -14.16 -5.73 -16.81
C TRP A 237 -14.10 -4.28 -17.26
N ALA A 238 -14.84 -3.41 -16.58
CA ALA A 238 -14.84 -2.00 -16.91
C ALA A 238 -13.77 -1.23 -16.12
N LEU A 239 -12.97 -0.44 -16.82
CA LEU A 239 -12.16 0.62 -16.23
C LEU A 239 -13.03 1.85 -15.95
N TYR A 240 -12.67 2.62 -14.93
CA TYR A 240 -13.27 3.93 -14.69
C TYR A 240 -13.06 4.83 -15.92
N PRO A 241 -14.12 5.49 -16.44
CA PRO A 241 -14.05 6.24 -17.69
C PRO A 241 -13.22 7.52 -17.55
N LEU A 242 -12.38 7.79 -18.56
CA LEU A 242 -11.62 9.04 -18.67
C LEU A 242 -11.80 9.64 -20.07
N LYS A 243 -12.05 10.94 -20.15
CA LYS A 243 -12.25 11.65 -21.44
C LYS A 243 -11.07 11.49 -22.41
N SER A 244 -9.85 11.36 -21.88
CA SER A 244 -8.63 11.19 -22.68
C SER A 244 -8.48 9.81 -23.32
N TYR A 245 -9.26 8.82 -22.87
CA TYR A 245 -9.26 7.46 -23.40
C TYR A 245 -10.58 7.24 -24.15
N SER A 246 -10.59 7.59 -25.43
CA SER A 246 -11.76 7.40 -26.30
C SER A 246 -11.91 5.90 -26.64
N ASN A 247 -12.93 5.27 -26.07
CA ASN A 247 -13.49 3.94 -26.40
C ASN A 247 -13.04 2.71 -25.58
N ASP A 248 -11.89 2.72 -24.89
CA ASP A 248 -11.42 1.52 -24.16
C ASP A 248 -11.71 1.60 -22.65
N SER A 249 -13.00 1.66 -22.30
CA SER A 249 -13.43 1.52 -20.90
C SER A 249 -13.59 0.06 -20.49
N THR A 250 -13.26 -0.89 -21.35
CA THR A 250 -13.40 -2.33 -21.10
C THR A 250 -12.11 -3.07 -21.39
N VAL A 251 -11.70 -3.93 -20.47
CA VAL A 251 -10.53 -4.81 -20.58
C VAL A 251 -11.01 -6.25 -20.57
N THR A 252 -10.46 -7.05 -21.46
CA THR A 252 -10.77 -8.49 -21.57
C THR A 252 -9.58 -9.34 -21.19
N HIS A 253 -8.36 -8.85 -21.48
CA HIS A 253 -7.12 -9.57 -21.25
C HIS A 253 -6.03 -8.63 -20.77
N ILE A 254 -5.10 -9.18 -20.01
CA ILE A 254 -3.91 -8.49 -19.52
C ILE A 254 -2.69 -9.38 -19.79
N THR A 255 -1.70 -8.83 -20.46
CA THR A 255 -0.41 -9.50 -20.70
C THR A 255 0.68 -8.84 -19.85
N ILE A 256 1.46 -9.63 -19.12
CA ILE A 256 2.62 -9.12 -18.34
C ILE A 256 3.86 -9.05 -19.24
N LEU A 257 4.61 -7.95 -19.22
CA LEU A 257 5.73 -7.70 -20.16
C LEU A 257 7.12 -8.00 -19.57
#